data_AF-A0A1L5PQV9-F1
#
_entry.id   AF-A0A1L5PQV9-F1
#
_cell.length_a   1.000
_cell.length_b   1.000
_cell.length_c   1.000
_cell.angle_alpha   90.00
_cell.angle_beta   90.00
_cell.angle_gamma   90.00
#
_symmetry.space_group_name_H-M   'P 1'
#
loop_
_entity.id
_entity.type
_entity.pdbx_description
1 polymer ?
#
loop_
_entity_poly.entity_id
_entity_poly.type
_entity_poly.pdbx_seq_one_letter_code
_entity_poly.pdbx_strand_id
1 'polypeptide(L)'
;MPIKLVPFASKACEFSEWSIKTSQRSRLIEIIAFLYLRQEQNALRVITALAPKKQSSPGRVAANVIKKLTAPDLEDLKLSKSTDPKIKKKAEDRIRTSIIHRDGLLFQHISWVVTKKAFPNGIMTSPHVRKADKGFDGFVMELDEFYESIESVTLCEDKASEDPRKLITQSVWPEIEAIIAGERDDEVLAELVTLLKTVPSLDAESAVESMFWEESRQFRVSVATSEKNRDKTSGSYVKIMKGFEEKVGGASKNRVGGVLAFDDVRTGLDQLANEVIKKVKELTDV
;
A
#
# COMPACT_ATOMS: atom_id res chain seq x y z
N MET A 1 -1.79 1.00 -18.02
CA MET A 1 -1.19 0.77 -16.69
C MET A 1 0.14 1.50 -16.56
N PRO A 2 0.30 2.40 -15.56
CA PRO A 2 1.54 3.16 -15.37
C PRO A 2 2.68 2.39 -14.67
N ILE A 3 2.39 1.29 -13.99
CA ILE A 3 3.39 0.45 -13.31
C ILE A 3 3.63 -0.82 -14.12
N LYS A 4 4.89 -1.13 -14.41
CA LYS A 4 5.35 -2.38 -15.01
C LYS A 4 5.72 -3.34 -13.88
N LEU A 5 5.28 -4.58 -13.99
CA LEU A 5 5.67 -5.67 -13.10
C LEU A 5 6.53 -6.63 -13.91
N VAL A 6 7.68 -7.01 -13.36
CA VAL A 6 8.61 -7.98 -13.95
C VAL A 6 8.70 -9.16 -12.98
N PRO A 7 8.17 -10.34 -13.33
CA PRO A 7 8.23 -11.50 -12.44
C PRO A 7 9.67 -12.03 -12.35
N PHE A 8 10.03 -12.56 -11.18
CA PHE A 8 11.26 -13.33 -11.00
C PHE A 8 10.94 -14.66 -10.33
N ALA A 9 11.70 -15.70 -10.69
CA ALA A 9 11.60 -16.99 -10.03
C ALA A 9 11.99 -16.85 -8.55
N SER A 10 11.11 -17.35 -7.67
CA SER A 10 11.30 -17.36 -6.23
C SER A 10 10.62 -18.59 -5.66
N LYS A 11 11.26 -19.22 -4.68
CA LYS A 11 10.63 -20.30 -3.89
C LYS A 11 9.74 -19.74 -2.77
N ALA A 12 10.00 -18.50 -2.36
CA ALA A 12 9.32 -17.88 -1.24
C ALA A 12 7.89 -17.45 -1.56
N CYS A 13 7.67 -16.91 -2.77
CA CYS A 13 6.41 -16.31 -3.18
C CYS A 13 6.36 -16.08 -4.69
N GLU A 14 5.18 -15.75 -5.21
CA GLU A 14 5.04 -15.14 -6.53
C GLU A 14 5.59 -13.72 -6.49
N PHE A 15 6.84 -13.57 -6.95
CA PHE A 15 7.59 -12.33 -6.79
C PHE A 15 7.63 -11.50 -8.07
N SER A 16 7.47 -10.18 -7.92
CA SER A 16 7.66 -9.22 -9.01
C SER A 16 8.40 -7.95 -8.59
N GLU A 17 9.27 -7.47 -9.48
CA GLU A 17 9.85 -6.14 -9.39
C GLU A 17 8.99 -5.13 -10.13
N TRP A 18 8.79 -3.97 -9.54
CA TRP A 18 7.94 -2.91 -10.05
C TRP A 18 8.78 -1.75 -10.55
N SER A 19 8.34 -1.14 -11.64
CA SER A 19 8.90 0.12 -12.13
C SER A 19 7.79 1.04 -12.62
N ILE A 20 7.91 2.32 -12.30
CA ILE A 20 7.03 3.35 -12.83
C ILE A 20 7.49 3.64 -14.27
N LYS A 21 6.61 3.43 -15.25
CA LYS A 21 6.92 3.75 -16.65
C LYS A 21 7.01 5.26 -16.80
N THR A 22 8.16 5.78 -17.22
CA THR A 22 8.39 7.23 -17.41
C THR A 22 7.31 7.88 -18.28
N SER A 23 6.91 7.22 -19.39
CA SER A 23 5.87 7.71 -20.30
C SER A 23 4.44 7.70 -19.72
N GLN A 24 4.23 7.14 -18.54
CA GLN A 24 2.93 7.06 -17.87
C GLN A 24 2.98 7.62 -16.44
N ARG A 25 4.08 8.27 -16.04
CA ARG A 25 4.26 8.83 -14.69
C ARG A 25 3.16 9.83 -14.34
N SER A 26 2.83 10.75 -15.24
CA SER A 26 1.75 11.73 -15.05
C SER A 26 0.40 11.07 -14.78
N ARG A 27 0.12 9.95 -15.45
CA ARG A 27 -1.10 9.17 -15.23
C ARG A 27 -1.12 8.51 -13.85
N LEU A 28 0.02 8.00 -13.37
CA LEU A 28 0.12 7.49 -11.99
C LEU A 28 -0.12 8.60 -10.96
N ILE A 29 0.50 9.76 -11.15
CA ILE A 29 0.34 10.92 -10.27
C ILE A 29 -1.13 11.32 -10.17
N GLU A 30 -1.84 11.36 -11.30
CA GLU A 30 -3.27 11.67 -11.34
C GLU A 30 -4.13 10.63 -10.60
N ILE A 31 -3.86 9.33 -10.81
CA ILE A 31 -4.55 8.25 -10.08
C ILE A 31 -4.34 8.42 -8.57
N ILE A 32 -3.09 8.60 -8.13
CA ILE A 32 -2.76 8.75 -6.70
C ILE A 32 -3.42 10.01 -6.12
N ALA A 33 -3.43 11.13 -6.84
CA ALA A 33 -4.09 12.34 -6.40
C ALA A 33 -5.61 12.12 -6.16
N PHE A 34 -6.29 11.42 -7.06
CA PHE A 34 -7.71 11.08 -6.87
C PHE A 34 -7.94 10.15 -5.68
N LEU A 35 -7.07 9.16 -5.46
CA LEU A 35 -7.15 8.29 -4.29
C LEU A 35 -7.02 9.08 -2.98
N TYR A 36 -6.04 10.01 -2.89
CA TYR A 36 -5.91 10.89 -1.73
C TYR A 36 -7.13 11.79 -1.51
N LEU A 37 -7.75 12.26 -2.59
CA LEU A 37 -8.96 13.07 -2.57
C LEU A 37 -10.25 12.27 -2.29
N ARG A 38 -10.13 10.96 -2.02
CA ARG A 38 -11.27 10.04 -1.81
C ARG A 38 -12.19 9.93 -3.02
N GLN A 39 -11.62 10.07 -4.21
CA GLN A 39 -12.33 9.94 -5.48
C GLN A 39 -11.89 8.65 -6.19
N GLU A 40 -12.08 7.50 -5.53
CA GLU A 40 -11.67 6.19 -6.06
C GLU A 40 -12.26 5.91 -7.45
N GLN A 41 -13.52 6.28 -7.68
CA GLN A 41 -14.15 6.14 -8.99
C GLN A 41 -13.42 6.94 -10.09
N ASN A 42 -12.88 8.13 -9.78
CA ASN A 42 -12.06 8.86 -10.73
C ASN A 42 -10.69 8.19 -10.93
N ALA A 43 -10.08 7.66 -9.88
CA ALA A 43 -8.87 6.85 -10.01
C ALA A 43 -9.09 5.64 -10.94
N LEU A 44 -10.19 4.90 -10.78
CA LEU A 44 -10.58 3.77 -11.63
C LEU A 44 -10.84 4.20 -13.08
N ARG A 45 -11.46 5.35 -13.31
CA ARG A 45 -11.64 5.91 -14.66
C ARG A 45 -10.28 6.18 -15.32
N VAL A 46 -9.35 6.82 -14.61
CA VAL A 46 -8.01 7.07 -15.15
C VAL A 46 -7.26 5.75 -15.39
N ILE A 47 -7.41 4.73 -14.54
CA ILE A 47 -6.86 3.37 -14.76
C ILE A 47 -7.42 2.74 -16.04
N THR A 48 -8.72 2.90 -16.30
CA THR A 48 -9.42 2.36 -17.48
C THR A 48 -9.34 3.27 -18.71
N ALA A 49 -8.53 4.33 -18.67
CA ALA A 49 -8.34 5.31 -19.75
C ALA A 49 -9.61 6.10 -20.10
N LEU A 50 -10.51 6.27 -19.14
CA LEU A 50 -11.66 7.13 -19.20
C LEU A 50 -11.37 8.49 -18.56
N ALA A 51 -11.97 9.56 -19.09
CA ALA A 51 -11.84 10.89 -18.52
C ALA A 51 -12.44 10.94 -17.10
N PRO A 52 -11.76 11.54 -16.10
CA PRO A 52 -12.34 11.69 -14.76
C PRO A 52 -13.57 12.61 -14.79
N LYS A 53 -14.48 12.43 -13.83
CA LYS A 53 -15.63 13.32 -13.64
C LYS A 53 -15.20 14.50 -12.77
N LYS A 54 -15.63 15.71 -13.15
CA LYS A 54 -15.42 16.90 -12.32
C LYS A 54 -16.16 16.71 -10.99
N GLN A 55 -15.42 16.80 -9.89
CA GLN A 55 -15.97 16.68 -8.55
C GLN A 55 -15.25 17.67 -7.64
N SER A 56 -16.00 18.47 -6.89
CA SER A 56 -15.42 19.38 -5.90
C SER A 56 -14.83 18.57 -4.75
N SER A 57 -13.70 19.04 -4.21
CA SER A 57 -13.17 18.51 -2.95
C SER A 57 -13.96 19.11 -1.79
N PRO A 58 -14.71 18.33 -1.01
CA PRO A 58 -15.50 18.87 0.10
C PRO A 58 -14.61 19.39 1.23
N GLY A 59 -15.01 20.50 1.84
CA GLY A 59 -14.38 21.05 3.04
C GLY A 59 -12.87 21.25 2.90
N ARG A 60 -12.09 20.73 3.86
CA ARG A 60 -10.62 20.87 3.92
C ARG A 60 -9.85 19.66 3.36
N VAL A 61 -10.49 18.79 2.59
CA VAL A 61 -9.88 17.53 2.13
C VAL A 61 -8.57 17.79 1.35
N ALA A 62 -8.60 18.66 0.33
CA ALA A 62 -7.40 19.00 -0.43
C ALA A 62 -6.27 19.57 0.44
N ALA A 63 -6.56 20.52 1.32
CA ALA A 63 -5.56 21.08 2.25
C ALA A 63 -4.97 20.01 3.19
N ASN A 64 -5.81 19.08 3.68
CA ASN A 64 -5.36 17.99 4.53
C ASN A 64 -4.49 16.99 3.76
N VAL A 65 -4.80 16.71 2.49
CA VAL A 65 -3.97 15.88 1.61
C VAL A 65 -2.60 16.52 1.42
N ILE A 66 -2.55 17.81 1.08
CA ILE A 66 -1.29 18.54 0.91
C ILE A 66 -0.47 18.47 2.20
N LYS A 67 -1.06 18.77 3.36
CA LYS A 67 -0.40 18.65 4.66
C LYS A 67 0.10 17.22 4.94
N LYS A 68 -0.61 16.19 4.47
CA LYS A 68 -0.17 14.80 4.69
C LYS A 68 1.06 14.46 3.87
N LEU A 69 1.08 14.91 2.61
CA LEU A 69 2.16 14.68 1.65
C LEU A 69 3.39 15.57 1.92
N THR A 70 3.21 16.73 2.53
CA THR A 70 4.31 17.56 3.00
C THR A 70 4.94 16.93 4.25
N ALA A 71 6.16 16.43 4.11
CA ALA A 71 7.02 16.05 5.20
C ALA A 71 8.48 16.37 4.84
N PRO A 72 9.31 16.83 5.79
CA PRO A 72 8.96 17.11 7.18
C PRO A 72 8.14 18.38 7.39
N ASP A 73 7.59 18.55 8.60
CA ASP A 73 6.92 19.79 9.01
C ASP A 73 7.93 20.95 9.13
N LEU A 74 7.56 22.13 8.61
CA LEU A 74 8.41 23.32 8.62
C LEU A 74 8.78 23.77 10.04
N GLU A 75 7.89 23.61 11.02
CA GLU A 75 8.19 23.97 12.40
C GLU A 75 9.22 23.02 13.00
N ASP A 76 9.15 21.72 12.69
CA ASP A 76 10.16 20.77 13.13
C ASP A 76 11.53 21.04 12.48
N LEU A 77 11.55 21.49 11.21
CA LEU A 77 12.79 21.94 10.55
C LEU A 77 13.41 23.17 11.21
N LYS A 78 12.61 24.07 11.78
CA LYS A 78 13.12 25.22 12.56
C LYS A 78 13.66 24.73 13.90
N LEU A 79 12.90 23.89 14.60
CA LEU A 79 13.25 23.37 15.92
C LEU A 79 14.48 22.45 15.91
N SER A 80 14.75 21.76 14.80
CA SER A 80 15.96 20.93 14.64
C SER A 80 17.26 21.76 14.59
N LYS A 81 17.16 23.08 14.40
CA LYS A 81 18.28 24.03 14.49
C LYS A 81 18.41 24.70 15.85
N SER A 82 17.59 24.30 16.83
CA SER A 82 17.65 24.83 18.19
C SER A 82 19.00 24.58 18.84
N THR A 83 19.46 25.52 19.66
CA THR A 83 20.65 25.37 20.51
C THR A 83 20.39 24.49 21.73
N ASP A 84 19.13 24.26 22.11
CA ASP A 84 18.74 23.30 23.15
C ASP A 84 18.80 21.85 22.58
N PRO A 85 19.70 20.98 23.08
CA PRO A 85 19.84 19.61 22.58
C PRO A 85 18.57 18.77 22.70
N LYS A 86 17.74 18.99 23.73
CA LYS A 86 16.49 18.22 23.93
C LYS A 86 15.44 18.61 22.90
N ILE A 87 15.32 19.91 22.60
CA ILE A 87 14.39 20.42 21.57
C ILE A 87 14.83 19.92 20.20
N LYS A 88 16.13 20.07 19.88
CA LYS A 88 16.71 19.60 18.64
C LYS A 88 16.44 18.10 18.42
N LYS A 89 16.77 17.26 19.40
CA LYS A 89 16.60 15.81 19.29
C LYS A 89 15.14 15.40 19.08
N LYS A 90 14.21 16.00 19.82
CA LYS A 90 12.76 15.74 19.65
C LYS A 90 12.28 16.14 18.25
N ALA A 91 12.77 17.26 17.72
CA ALA A 91 12.41 17.70 16.38
C ALA A 91 12.96 16.76 15.30
N GLU A 92 14.21 16.32 15.41
CA GLU A 92 14.82 15.33 14.50
C GLU A 92 14.05 14.00 14.50
N ASP A 93 13.62 13.52 15.67
CA ASP A 93 12.83 12.30 15.76
C ASP A 93 11.44 12.47 15.12
N ARG A 94 10.78 13.63 15.30
CA ARG A 94 9.50 13.93 14.61
C ARG A 94 9.67 14.07 13.10
N ILE A 95 10.75 14.70 12.62
CA ILE A 95 11.12 14.78 11.20
C ILE A 95 11.20 13.37 10.62
N ARG A 96 12.02 12.49 11.23
CA ARG A 96 12.20 11.11 10.77
C ARG A 96 10.87 10.37 10.70
N THR A 97 10.07 10.44 11.77
CA THR A 97 8.76 9.78 11.83
C THR A 97 7.80 10.32 10.77
N SER A 98 7.76 11.64 10.55
CA SER A 98 6.87 12.25 9.56
C SER A 98 7.19 11.83 8.11
N ILE A 99 8.48 11.69 7.79
CA ILE A 99 8.98 11.20 6.50
C ILE A 99 8.57 9.74 6.31
N ILE A 100 8.80 8.90 7.32
CA ILE A 100 8.42 7.47 7.27
C ILE A 100 6.91 7.32 7.07
N HIS A 101 6.08 8.08 7.79
CA HIS A 101 4.62 8.01 7.66
C HIS A 101 4.13 8.51 6.30
N ARG A 102 4.72 9.58 5.75
CA ARG A 102 4.41 10.04 4.38
C ARG A 102 4.75 8.95 3.37
N ASP A 103 5.96 8.39 3.46
CA ASP A 103 6.47 7.40 2.52
C ASP A 103 5.64 6.12 2.53
N GLY A 104 5.30 5.62 3.71
CA GLY A 104 4.42 4.45 3.86
C GLY A 104 3.05 4.71 3.26
N LEU A 105 2.40 5.82 3.62
CA LEU A 105 1.08 6.18 3.09
C LEU A 105 1.09 6.35 1.57
N LEU A 106 2.11 7.02 1.01
CA LEU A 106 2.24 7.21 -0.43
C LEU A 106 2.44 5.86 -1.13
N PHE A 107 3.26 4.97 -0.56
CA PHE A 107 3.48 3.66 -1.13
C PHE A 107 2.23 2.77 -1.08
N GLN A 108 1.42 2.83 -0.02
CA GLN A 108 0.11 2.15 0.03
C GLN A 108 -0.78 2.57 -1.16
N HIS A 109 -0.78 3.86 -1.54
CA HIS A 109 -1.56 4.32 -2.70
C HIS A 109 -1.02 3.75 -4.02
N ILE A 110 0.31 3.67 -4.19
CA ILE A 110 0.93 3.04 -5.36
C ILE A 110 0.60 1.55 -5.40
N SER A 111 0.73 0.89 -4.25
CA SER A 111 0.47 -0.52 -4.06
C SER A 111 -0.98 -0.87 -4.39
N TRP A 112 -1.94 -0.06 -3.94
CA TRP A 112 -3.35 -0.20 -4.29
C TRP A 112 -3.58 -0.23 -5.80
N VAL A 113 -2.89 0.64 -6.56
CA VAL A 113 -2.97 0.64 -8.03
C VAL A 113 -2.47 -0.68 -8.61
N VAL A 114 -1.37 -1.22 -8.07
CA VAL A 114 -0.84 -2.54 -8.46
C VAL A 114 -1.85 -3.64 -8.13
N THR A 115 -2.40 -3.63 -6.91
CA THR A 115 -3.41 -4.58 -6.43
C THR A 115 -4.65 -4.56 -7.32
N LYS A 116 -5.19 -3.38 -7.65
CA LYS A 116 -6.38 -3.26 -8.51
C LYS A 116 -6.15 -3.79 -9.92
N LYS A 117 -4.91 -3.79 -10.41
CA LYS A 117 -4.57 -4.44 -11.68
C LYS A 117 -4.47 -5.96 -11.54
N ALA A 118 -3.89 -6.46 -10.46
CA ALA A 118 -3.77 -7.89 -10.23
C ALA A 118 -5.15 -8.53 -10.02
N PHE A 119 -6.04 -7.82 -9.34
CA PHE A 119 -7.40 -8.23 -9.00
C PHE A 119 -8.42 -7.27 -9.61
N PRO A 120 -8.65 -7.31 -10.94
CA PRO A 120 -9.53 -6.36 -11.62
C PRO A 120 -10.97 -6.45 -11.09
N ASN A 121 -11.43 -7.67 -10.78
CA ASN A 121 -12.76 -7.94 -10.23
C ASN A 121 -12.77 -7.97 -8.70
N GLY A 122 -11.59 -7.99 -8.07
CA GLY A 122 -11.46 -7.96 -6.61
C GLY A 122 -12.11 -6.71 -6.01
N ILE A 123 -12.89 -6.95 -4.96
CA ILE A 123 -13.50 -5.94 -4.11
C ILE A 123 -12.47 -5.61 -3.04
N MET A 124 -12.09 -4.34 -2.91
CA MET A 124 -10.99 -3.97 -2.02
C MET A 124 -11.28 -2.70 -1.26
N THR A 125 -10.67 -2.59 -0.09
CA THR A 125 -10.72 -1.37 0.70
C THR A 125 -10.03 -0.22 -0.03
N SER A 126 -10.56 1.00 0.10
CA SER A 126 -9.84 2.19 -0.37
C SER A 126 -8.57 2.39 0.47
N PRO A 127 -7.50 2.98 -0.07
CA PRO A 127 -6.29 3.27 0.71
C PRO A 127 -6.61 4.05 2.00
N HIS A 128 -5.88 3.75 3.07
CA HIS A 128 -6.09 4.36 4.38
C HIS A 128 -6.00 5.89 4.32
N VAL A 129 -6.85 6.56 5.11
CA VAL A 129 -6.85 8.03 5.22
C VAL A 129 -5.90 8.52 6.29
N ARG A 130 -5.62 7.69 7.31
CA ARG A 130 -4.83 8.09 8.49
C ARG A 130 -3.38 7.65 8.34
N LYS A 131 -2.48 8.48 8.87
CA LYS A 131 -1.02 8.27 8.77
C LYS A 131 -0.50 7.07 9.61
N ALA A 132 -1.34 6.47 10.46
CA ALA A 132 -0.98 5.38 11.37
C ALA A 132 -2.22 4.71 12.02
N ASP A 133 -3.21 4.30 11.23
CA ASP A 133 -4.27 3.42 11.79
C ASP A 133 -3.73 2.00 11.95
N LYS A 134 -4.19 1.31 13.01
CA LYS A 134 -4.00 -0.12 13.20
C LYS A 134 -5.05 -0.84 12.34
N GLY A 135 -4.63 -1.41 11.24
CA GLY A 135 -5.45 -2.13 10.26
C GLY A 135 -4.56 -2.59 9.10
N PHE A 136 -5.07 -3.46 8.23
CA PHE A 136 -4.29 -3.97 7.09
C PHE A 136 -4.00 -2.87 6.07
N ASP A 137 -2.79 -2.85 5.49
CA ASP A 137 -2.42 -1.82 4.51
C ASP A 137 -3.29 -1.87 3.23
N GLY A 138 -3.91 -3.04 2.97
CA GLY A 138 -4.99 -3.25 2.02
C GLY A 138 -5.66 -4.60 2.26
N PHE A 139 -6.93 -4.71 1.86
CA PHE A 139 -7.71 -5.93 2.01
C PHE A 139 -8.51 -6.16 0.72
N VAL A 140 -8.37 -7.35 0.12
CA VAL A 140 -9.04 -7.71 -1.13
C VAL A 140 -9.86 -8.97 -0.92
N MET A 141 -11.11 -8.94 -1.34
CA MET A 141 -12.00 -10.08 -1.41
C MET A 141 -12.26 -10.41 -2.87
N GLU A 142 -12.01 -11.66 -3.26
CA GLU A 142 -12.43 -12.21 -4.54
C GLU A 142 -13.58 -13.18 -4.32
N LEU A 143 -14.56 -13.08 -5.20
CA LEU A 143 -15.71 -13.96 -5.22
C LEU A 143 -15.52 -15.00 -6.32
N ASP A 144 -16.19 -16.13 -6.17
CA ASP A 144 -16.26 -17.11 -7.24
C ASP A 144 -16.90 -16.54 -8.51
N GLU A 145 -16.82 -17.31 -9.60
CA GLU A 145 -17.35 -16.88 -10.91
C GLU A 145 -18.87 -16.64 -10.91
N PHE A 146 -19.59 -17.18 -9.93
CA PHE A 146 -21.04 -17.06 -9.78
C PHE A 146 -21.45 -15.95 -8.81
N TYR A 147 -20.49 -15.32 -8.12
CA TYR A 147 -20.73 -14.34 -7.06
C TYR A 147 -21.56 -14.89 -5.88
N GLU A 148 -21.45 -16.20 -5.62
CA GLU A 148 -22.21 -16.92 -4.59
C GLU A 148 -21.37 -17.26 -3.36
N SER A 149 -20.05 -17.26 -3.47
CA SER A 149 -19.15 -17.51 -2.35
C SER A 149 -17.85 -16.69 -2.44
N ILE A 150 -17.15 -16.56 -1.31
CA ILE A 150 -15.82 -15.94 -1.25
C ILE A 150 -14.79 -17.00 -1.67
N GLU A 151 -14.06 -16.74 -2.74
CA GLU A 151 -12.98 -17.62 -3.21
C GLU A 151 -11.70 -17.38 -2.41
N SER A 152 -11.34 -16.11 -2.20
CA SER A 152 -10.14 -15.76 -1.44
C SER A 152 -10.20 -14.39 -0.80
N VAL A 153 -9.39 -14.23 0.25
CA VAL A 153 -9.12 -12.96 0.91
C VAL A 153 -7.62 -12.71 0.90
N THR A 154 -7.19 -11.61 0.27
CA THR A 154 -5.80 -11.17 0.26
C THR A 154 -5.57 -10.03 1.25
N LEU A 155 -4.71 -10.28 2.25
CA LEU A 155 -4.26 -9.30 3.21
C LEU A 155 -2.94 -8.68 2.74
N CYS A 156 -2.91 -7.36 2.60
CA CYS A 156 -1.74 -6.63 2.11
C CYS A 156 -0.97 -5.98 3.28
N GLU A 157 0.35 -6.17 3.26
CA GLU A 157 1.33 -5.49 4.12
C GLU A 157 2.32 -4.72 3.21
N ASP A 158 2.17 -3.40 3.18
CA ASP A 158 2.85 -2.51 2.24
C ASP A 158 3.72 -1.50 2.96
N LYS A 159 5.05 -1.61 2.82
CA LYS A 159 6.00 -0.79 3.57
C LYS A 159 6.90 0.06 2.67
N ALA A 160 7.44 1.15 3.20
CA ALA A 160 8.50 1.92 2.56
C ALA A 160 9.73 1.99 3.48
N SER A 161 10.86 1.41 3.04
CA SER A 161 12.01 1.22 3.91
C SER A 161 13.36 1.30 3.18
N GLU A 162 14.33 1.90 3.85
CA GLU A 162 15.74 1.86 3.47
C GLU A 162 16.42 0.55 3.88
N ASP A 163 15.88 -0.14 4.89
CA ASP A 163 16.30 -1.45 5.37
C ASP A 163 15.09 -2.41 5.32
N PRO A 164 14.70 -2.85 4.11
CA PRO A 164 13.46 -3.59 3.89
C PRO A 164 13.52 -4.98 4.53
N ARG A 165 14.69 -5.62 4.52
CA ARG A 165 14.85 -6.98 5.07
C ARG A 165 14.63 -6.98 6.58
N LYS A 166 15.27 -6.05 7.30
CA LYS A 166 15.10 -5.93 8.74
C LYS A 166 13.64 -5.65 9.09
N LEU A 167 13.01 -4.67 8.43
CA LEU A 167 11.62 -4.31 8.66
C LEU A 167 10.68 -5.50 8.45
N ILE A 168 10.84 -6.23 7.36
CA ILE A 168 10.03 -7.41 7.08
C ILE A 168 10.20 -8.47 8.17
N THR A 169 11.44 -8.80 8.53
CA THR A 169 11.68 -9.85 9.55
C THR A 169 11.21 -9.50 10.94
N GLN A 170 11.24 -8.20 11.30
CA GLN A 170 10.99 -7.76 12.67
C GLN A 170 9.56 -7.26 12.90
N SER A 171 8.82 -6.99 11.82
CA SER A 171 7.47 -6.42 11.93
C SER A 171 6.48 -7.21 11.08
N VAL A 172 6.74 -7.37 9.77
CA VAL A 172 5.77 -7.98 8.86
C VAL A 172 5.61 -9.49 9.12
N TRP A 173 6.70 -10.23 9.31
CA TRP A 173 6.62 -11.68 9.58
C TRP A 173 5.89 -11.99 10.89
N PRO A 174 6.21 -11.33 12.02
CA PRO A 174 5.42 -11.47 13.24
C PRO A 174 3.94 -11.12 13.07
N GLU A 175 3.62 -10.06 12.31
CA GLU A 175 2.22 -9.67 12.05
C GLU A 175 1.47 -10.76 11.26
N ILE A 176 2.10 -11.34 10.24
CA ILE A 176 1.52 -12.46 9.47
C ILE A 176 1.33 -13.69 10.34
N GLU A 177 2.32 -14.04 11.17
CA GLU A 177 2.22 -15.19 12.09
C GLU A 177 1.06 -15.00 13.09
N ALA A 178 0.88 -13.79 13.63
CA ALA A 178 -0.23 -13.47 14.53
C ALA A 178 -1.60 -13.62 13.83
N ILE A 179 -1.72 -13.19 12.57
CA ILE A 179 -2.95 -13.37 11.78
C ILE A 179 -3.24 -14.86 11.55
N ILE A 180 -2.22 -15.65 11.22
CA ILE A 180 -2.36 -17.09 11.00
C ILE A 180 -2.74 -17.81 12.31
N ALA A 181 -2.21 -17.37 13.44
CA ALA A 181 -2.56 -17.89 14.76
C ALA A 181 -3.97 -17.47 15.24
N GLY A 182 -4.71 -16.68 14.45
CA GLY A 182 -6.05 -16.20 14.78
C GLY A 182 -6.08 -15.04 15.78
N GLU A 183 -4.93 -14.47 16.14
CA GLU A 183 -4.83 -13.38 17.13
C GLU A 183 -5.48 -12.07 16.67
N ARG A 184 -5.76 -11.96 15.35
CA ARG A 184 -6.36 -10.78 14.71
C ARG A 184 -7.62 -11.11 13.90
N ASP A 185 -8.27 -12.24 14.19
CA ASP A 185 -9.45 -12.68 13.44
C ASP A 185 -10.61 -11.67 13.53
N ASP A 186 -10.76 -10.96 14.65
CA ASP A 186 -11.75 -9.89 14.81
C ASP A 186 -11.50 -8.72 13.85
N GLU A 187 -10.24 -8.33 13.64
CA GLU A 187 -9.87 -7.31 12.65
C GLU A 187 -10.14 -7.78 11.21
N VAL A 188 -9.78 -9.04 10.91
CA VAL A 188 -10.05 -9.65 9.58
C VAL A 188 -11.54 -9.70 9.29
N LEU A 189 -12.34 -10.15 10.27
CA LEU A 189 -13.79 -10.23 10.17
C LEU A 189 -14.43 -8.84 9.98
N ALA A 190 -13.95 -7.83 10.71
CA ALA A 190 -14.47 -6.47 10.58
C ALA A 190 -14.27 -5.89 9.18
N GLU A 191 -13.10 -6.11 8.57
CA GLU A 191 -12.81 -5.69 7.20
C GLU A 191 -13.63 -6.51 6.19
N LEU A 192 -13.73 -7.83 6.36
CA LEU A 192 -14.52 -8.68 5.48
C LEU A 192 -15.99 -8.28 5.46
N VAL A 193 -16.61 -8.13 6.64
CA VAL A 193 -18.02 -7.69 6.76
C VAL A 193 -18.22 -6.31 6.14
N THR A 194 -17.22 -5.43 6.21
CA THR A 194 -17.27 -4.12 5.55
C THR A 194 -17.31 -4.25 4.03
N LEU A 195 -16.53 -5.16 3.44
CA LEU A 195 -16.56 -5.41 2.00
C LEU A 195 -17.84 -6.14 1.56
N LEU A 196 -18.32 -7.11 2.34
CA LEU A 196 -19.55 -7.84 2.03
C LEU A 196 -20.79 -6.94 1.93
N LYS A 197 -20.83 -5.82 2.67
CA LYS A 197 -21.89 -4.80 2.52
C LYS A 197 -21.97 -4.18 1.13
N THR A 198 -20.90 -4.27 0.35
CA THR A 198 -20.88 -3.78 -1.05
C THR A 198 -21.38 -4.83 -2.05
N VAL A 199 -21.68 -6.04 -1.59
CA VAL A 199 -22.18 -7.18 -2.39
C VAL A 199 -23.51 -7.67 -1.81
N PRO A 200 -24.63 -6.99 -2.11
CA PRO A 200 -25.92 -7.30 -1.49
C PRO A 200 -26.47 -8.70 -1.81
N SER A 201 -25.91 -9.37 -2.82
CA SER A 201 -26.30 -10.73 -3.21
C SER A 201 -25.78 -11.82 -2.28
N LEU A 202 -24.75 -11.51 -1.47
CA LEU A 202 -24.17 -12.47 -0.53
C LEU A 202 -24.74 -12.24 0.87
N ASP A 203 -25.20 -13.31 1.50
CA ASP A 203 -25.48 -13.30 2.93
C ASP A 203 -24.17 -13.27 3.71
N ALA A 204 -23.93 -12.20 4.44
CA ALA A 204 -22.64 -11.97 5.07
C ALA A 204 -22.33 -12.99 6.18
N GLU A 205 -23.35 -13.43 6.92
CA GLU A 205 -23.19 -14.42 8.00
C GLU A 205 -22.84 -15.79 7.41
N SER A 206 -23.62 -16.29 6.45
CA SER A 206 -23.35 -17.56 5.76
C SER A 206 -22.01 -17.54 5.01
N ALA A 207 -21.62 -16.43 4.40
CA ALA A 207 -20.33 -16.30 3.71
C ALA A 207 -19.16 -16.38 4.68
N VAL A 208 -19.28 -15.80 5.88
CA VAL A 208 -18.25 -15.88 6.93
C VAL A 208 -18.16 -17.30 7.50
N GLU A 209 -19.30 -17.98 7.73
CA GLU A 209 -19.35 -19.34 8.28
C GLU A 209 -18.82 -20.40 7.31
N SER A 210 -19.13 -20.27 6.02
CA SER A 210 -18.71 -21.21 4.98
C SER A 210 -17.26 -21.03 4.53
N MET A 211 -16.62 -19.93 4.91
CA MET A 211 -15.26 -19.66 4.48
C MET A 211 -14.26 -20.49 5.27
N PHE A 212 -13.51 -21.33 4.54
CA PHE A 212 -12.32 -22.01 5.06
C PHE A 212 -11.19 -20.99 5.20
N TRP A 213 -11.20 -20.24 6.30
CA TRP A 213 -10.28 -19.13 6.57
C TRP A 213 -8.82 -19.44 6.25
N GLU A 214 -8.32 -20.63 6.61
CA GLU A 214 -6.91 -20.99 6.39
C GLU A 214 -6.56 -21.19 4.90
N GLU A 215 -7.44 -21.81 4.12
CA GLU A 215 -7.17 -22.10 2.70
C GLU A 215 -7.48 -20.92 1.77
N SER A 216 -8.43 -20.06 2.17
CA SER A 216 -8.83 -18.86 1.42
C SER A 216 -7.94 -17.64 1.70
N ARG A 217 -7.10 -17.66 2.75
CA ARG A 217 -6.20 -16.55 3.08
C ARG A 217 -4.97 -16.51 2.17
N GLN A 218 -4.75 -15.34 1.59
CA GLN A 218 -3.56 -15.00 0.84
C GLN A 218 -2.89 -13.79 1.49
N PHE A 219 -1.56 -13.74 1.41
CA PHE A 219 -0.78 -12.64 1.92
C PHE A 219 0.01 -11.99 0.80
N ARG A 220 -0.06 -10.66 0.75
CA ARG A 220 0.71 -9.84 -0.19
C ARG A 220 1.62 -8.91 0.59
N VAL A 221 2.92 -9.01 0.33
CA VAL A 221 3.93 -8.20 1.01
C VAL A 221 4.67 -7.40 -0.05
N SER A 222 4.56 -6.08 0.05
CA SER A 222 5.20 -5.18 -0.92
C SER A 222 6.07 -4.15 -0.22
N VAL A 223 7.19 -3.80 -0.85
CA VAL A 223 8.09 -2.79 -0.29
C VAL A 223 8.60 -1.80 -1.34
N ALA A 224 8.48 -0.50 -1.05
CA ALA A 224 9.30 0.52 -1.68
C ALA A 224 10.68 0.57 -1.01
N THR A 225 11.75 0.48 -1.81
CA THR A 225 13.13 0.48 -1.28
C THR A 225 14.14 1.08 -2.26
N SER A 226 15.39 1.18 -1.82
CA SER A 226 16.50 1.73 -2.61
C SER A 226 17.24 0.66 -3.42
N GLU A 227 17.82 1.04 -4.55
CA GLU A 227 18.65 0.19 -5.42
C GLU A 227 19.82 -0.45 -4.67
N LYS A 228 20.34 0.21 -3.62
CA LYS A 228 21.38 -0.34 -2.72
C LYS A 228 21.01 -1.70 -2.10
N ASN A 229 19.72 -2.02 -1.99
CA ASN A 229 19.23 -3.28 -1.43
C ASN A 229 19.17 -4.43 -2.45
N ARG A 230 19.38 -4.14 -3.74
CA ARG A 230 19.42 -5.16 -4.80
C ARG A 230 20.51 -6.17 -4.48
N ASP A 231 20.18 -7.43 -4.66
CA ASP A 231 21.18 -8.47 -4.53
C ASP A 231 22.19 -8.39 -5.67
N LYS A 232 23.48 -8.24 -5.33
CA LYS A 232 24.54 -8.13 -6.34
C LYS A 232 24.74 -9.43 -7.11
N THR A 233 24.42 -10.57 -6.50
CA THR A 233 24.61 -11.89 -7.11
C THR A 233 23.46 -12.23 -8.06
N SER A 234 22.21 -12.17 -7.59
CA SER A 234 21.04 -12.48 -8.43
C SER A 234 20.57 -11.32 -9.31
N GLY A 235 21.03 -10.09 -9.04
CA GLY A 235 20.53 -8.88 -9.71
C GLY A 235 19.09 -8.54 -9.35
N SER A 236 18.52 -9.15 -8.30
CA SER A 236 17.10 -9.05 -7.95
C SER A 236 16.86 -8.63 -6.49
N TYR A 237 15.60 -8.43 -6.12
CA TYR A 237 15.20 -8.23 -4.72
C TYR A 237 14.61 -9.47 -4.03
N VAL A 238 14.62 -10.64 -4.67
CA VAL A 238 13.97 -11.86 -4.13
C VAL A 238 14.41 -12.17 -2.70
N LYS A 239 15.67 -11.91 -2.34
CA LYS A 239 16.21 -12.11 -0.98
C LYS A 239 15.45 -11.35 0.13
N ILE A 240 14.77 -10.26 -0.20
CA ILE A 240 13.96 -9.48 0.74
C ILE A 240 12.81 -10.35 1.30
N MET A 241 12.24 -11.21 0.45
CA MET A 241 11.11 -12.08 0.78
C MET A 241 11.52 -13.44 1.38
N LYS A 242 12.81 -13.65 1.69
CA LYS A 242 13.28 -14.93 2.24
C LYS A 242 12.53 -15.29 3.53
N GLY A 243 12.00 -16.52 3.57
CA GLY A 243 11.26 -17.11 4.68
C GLY A 243 9.75 -16.92 4.59
N PHE A 244 9.23 -16.21 3.59
CA PHE A 244 7.79 -16.00 3.44
C PHE A 244 7.02 -17.32 3.30
N GLU A 245 7.61 -18.30 2.61
CA GLU A 245 7.10 -19.67 2.48
C GLU A 245 6.97 -20.40 3.81
N GLU A 246 7.90 -20.18 4.74
CA GLU A 246 7.89 -20.79 6.07
C GLU A 246 6.85 -20.12 6.98
N LYS A 247 6.59 -18.82 6.78
CA LYS A 247 5.66 -18.04 7.60
C LYS A 247 4.20 -18.29 7.26
N VAL A 248 3.87 -18.43 5.96
CA VAL A 248 2.48 -18.64 5.52
C VAL A 248 2.17 -20.11 5.23
N GLY A 249 3.14 -20.89 4.73
CA GLY A 249 2.87 -22.24 4.24
C GLY A 249 1.93 -22.26 3.03
N GLY A 250 1.50 -23.45 2.60
CA GLY A 250 0.56 -23.63 1.49
C GLY A 250 1.14 -23.36 0.09
N ALA A 251 0.26 -23.25 -0.91
CA ALA A 251 0.65 -23.05 -2.31
C ALA A 251 1.32 -21.68 -2.55
N SER A 252 2.21 -21.58 -3.54
CA SER A 252 2.92 -20.33 -3.85
C SER A 252 1.98 -19.16 -4.17
N LYS A 253 0.80 -19.46 -4.75
CA LYS A 253 -0.23 -18.45 -5.06
C LYS A 253 -0.75 -17.71 -3.82
N ASN A 254 -0.65 -18.31 -2.64
CA ASN A 254 -1.09 -17.68 -1.39
C ASN A 254 -0.10 -16.63 -0.87
N ARG A 255 1.05 -16.45 -1.55
CA ARG A 255 2.13 -15.54 -1.14
C ARG A 255 2.54 -14.71 -2.34
N VAL A 256 2.27 -13.41 -2.28
CA VAL A 256 2.63 -12.46 -3.35
C VAL A 256 3.66 -11.46 -2.83
N GLY A 257 4.79 -11.35 -3.52
CA GLY A 257 5.87 -10.42 -3.18
C GLY A 257 6.05 -9.32 -4.22
N GLY A 258 6.16 -8.08 -3.76
CA GLY A 258 6.38 -6.92 -4.63
C GLY A 258 7.52 -6.01 -4.16
N VAL A 259 8.37 -5.54 -5.07
CA VAL A 259 9.35 -4.48 -4.74
C VAL A 259 9.34 -3.37 -5.76
N LEU A 260 9.11 -2.14 -5.30
CA LEU A 260 9.34 -0.92 -6.09
C LEU A 260 10.67 -0.30 -5.69
N ALA A 261 11.62 -0.29 -6.62
CA ALA A 261 12.93 0.28 -6.38
C ALA A 261 13.01 1.74 -6.84
N PHE A 262 13.72 2.54 -6.05
CA PHE A 262 14.19 3.88 -6.37
C PHE A 262 15.72 3.91 -6.23
N ASP A 263 16.42 4.84 -6.86
CA ASP A 263 17.85 5.03 -6.59
C ASP A 263 18.09 5.27 -5.09
N ASP A 264 17.32 6.21 -4.53
CA ASP A 264 17.13 6.42 -3.11
C ASP A 264 15.63 6.53 -2.79
N VAL A 265 15.14 5.66 -1.91
CA VAL A 265 13.71 5.55 -1.59
C VAL A 265 13.14 6.82 -0.97
N ARG A 266 13.90 7.50 -0.10
CA ARG A 266 13.43 8.73 0.58
C ARG A 266 13.32 9.87 -0.39
N THR A 267 14.34 10.06 -1.21
CA THR A 267 14.38 11.09 -2.25
C THR A 267 13.32 10.83 -3.32
N GLY A 268 13.19 9.59 -3.78
CA GLY A 268 12.24 9.21 -4.83
C GLY A 268 10.78 9.37 -4.39
N LEU A 269 10.45 8.99 -3.15
CA LEU A 269 9.11 9.17 -2.60
C LEU A 269 8.81 10.64 -2.27
N ASP A 270 9.80 11.42 -1.84
CA ASP A 270 9.64 12.87 -1.64
C ASP A 270 9.32 13.59 -2.97
N GLN A 271 10.07 13.29 -4.03
CA GLN A 271 9.81 13.83 -5.37
C GLN A 271 8.40 13.48 -5.86
N LEU A 272 8.01 12.21 -5.72
CA LEU A 272 6.68 11.77 -6.11
C LEU A 272 5.58 12.44 -5.26
N ALA A 273 5.79 12.62 -3.96
CA ALA A 273 4.85 13.34 -3.09
C ALA A 273 4.64 14.78 -3.56
N ASN A 274 5.71 15.47 -3.95
CA ASN A 274 5.64 16.84 -4.47
C ASN A 274 4.87 16.92 -5.80
N GLU A 275 5.06 15.96 -6.70
CA GLU A 275 4.29 15.87 -7.95
C GLU A 275 2.79 15.63 -7.68
N VAL A 276 2.47 14.75 -6.72
CA VAL A 276 1.08 14.51 -6.30
C VAL A 276 0.47 15.76 -5.66
N ILE A 277 1.20 16.48 -4.80
CA ILE A 277 0.75 17.76 -4.24
C ILE A 277 0.39 18.73 -5.36
N LYS A 278 1.26 18.89 -6.36
CA LYS A 278 1.00 19.78 -7.51
C LYS A 278 -0.27 19.36 -8.24
N LYS A 279 -0.46 18.06 -8.47
CA LYS A 279 -1.67 17.55 -9.13
C LYS A 279 -2.92 17.76 -8.29
N VAL A 280 -2.87 17.58 -6.97
CA VAL A 280 -4.00 17.85 -6.06
C VAL A 280 -4.42 19.31 -6.17
N LYS A 281 -3.47 20.25 -6.16
CA LYS A 281 -3.73 21.68 -6.36
C LYS A 281 -4.41 21.96 -7.70
N GLU A 282 -3.89 21.39 -8.79
CA GLU A 282 -4.49 21.50 -10.13
C GLU A 282 -5.92 20.95 -10.20
N LEU A 283 -6.21 19.87 -9.49
CA LEU A 283 -7.54 19.24 -9.50
C LEU A 283 -8.58 19.94 -8.61
N THR A 284 -8.13 20.78 -7.69
CA THR A 284 -8.98 21.34 -6.62
C THR A 284 -8.92 22.86 -6.49
N ASP A 285 -8.16 23.53 -7.36
CA ASP A 285 -8.01 24.99 -7.44
C ASP A 285 -7.53 25.64 -6.11
N VAL A 286 -6.60 24.99 -5.40
CA VAL A 286 -5.96 25.48 -4.14
C VAL A 286 -4.45 25.63 -4.21
#